data_AF-C8X309-F1
#
_entry.id   AF-C8X309-F1
#
_cell.length_a   1.000
_cell.length_b   1.000
_cell.length_c   1.000
_cell.angle_alpha   90.00
_cell.angle_beta   90.00
_cell.angle_gamma   90.00
#
_symmetry.space_group_name_H-M   'P 1'
#
loop_
_entity.id
_entity.type
_entity.pdbx_description
1 polymer ?
#
loop_
_entity_poly.entity_id
_entity_poly.type
_entity_poly.pdbx_seq_one_letter_code
_entity_poly.pdbx_strand_id
1 'polypeptide(L)'
;MKTMHVRAMLAGLALVLCALPGLAAPEGTPQGKQARQLSSQLSPEQSVQGQGQETFSFSQKLPEWKARWELARLLSYTQRYEASIAEYEKVLEAKPDLIQAKLEMGKVLAWHGQQEKAQNILESFSREALDPESRIELADIYAAKKDYDRAISIYTTYLSDYPDQDRVRLKLAQTLSWAGEYEASLRHYEQLVDMHPDDVQLRRQYAQVLTWAERYEQAIQQYRTSLQDK
;
A
#
# COMPACT_ATOMS: atom_id res chain seq x y z
N MET A 1 -21.98 0.46 -9.62
CA MET A 1 -20.78 0.64 -10.47
C MET A 1 -19.48 0.26 -9.74
N LYS A 2 -19.36 -0.99 -9.26
CA LYS A 2 -18.13 -1.53 -8.63
C LYS A 2 -18.04 -3.05 -8.87
N THR A 3 -17.86 -3.48 -10.12
CA THR A 3 -17.56 -4.89 -10.46
C THR A 3 -16.66 -5.07 -11.69
N MET A 4 -16.25 -3.98 -12.36
CA MET A 4 -15.48 -4.06 -13.62
C MET A 4 -13.96 -4.18 -13.44
N HIS A 5 -13.41 -3.95 -12.25
CA HIS A 5 -11.94 -3.97 -12.06
C HIS A 5 -11.37 -5.31 -11.57
N VAL A 6 -12.20 -6.25 -11.13
CA VAL A 6 -11.71 -7.58 -10.70
C VAL A 6 -11.59 -8.57 -11.87
N ARG A 7 -12.27 -8.30 -13.00
CA ARG A 7 -12.17 -9.13 -14.22
C ARG A 7 -10.93 -8.84 -15.07
N ALA A 8 -10.27 -7.70 -14.88
CA ALA A 8 -9.06 -7.33 -15.63
C ALA A 8 -7.78 -8.01 -15.11
N MET A 9 -7.73 -8.40 -13.83
CA MET A 9 -6.57 -9.11 -13.28
C MET A 9 -6.54 -10.61 -13.56
N LEU A 10 -7.68 -11.24 -13.88
CA LEU A 10 -7.73 -12.66 -14.25
C LEU A 10 -7.50 -12.91 -15.74
N ALA A 11 -7.62 -11.89 -16.59
CA ALA A 11 -7.32 -12.01 -18.03
C ALA A 11 -5.81 -12.02 -18.33
N GLY A 12 -4.98 -11.44 -17.45
CA GLY A 12 -3.52 -11.44 -17.57
C GLY A 12 -2.86 -12.79 -17.26
N LEU A 13 -3.54 -13.69 -16.54
CA LEU A 13 -3.03 -15.04 -16.25
C LEU A 13 -3.51 -16.10 -17.25
N ALA A 14 -4.59 -15.84 -18.00
CA ALA A 14 -5.14 -16.79 -18.97
C ALA A 14 -4.40 -16.77 -20.32
N LEU A 15 -3.72 -15.68 -20.67
CA LEU A 15 -2.94 -15.56 -21.91
C LEU A 15 -1.53 -16.19 -21.82
N VAL A 16 -1.07 -16.58 -20.63
CA VAL A 16 0.18 -17.33 -20.44
C VAL A 16 -0.02 -18.85 -20.64
N LEU A 17 -1.26 -19.34 -20.69
CA LEU A 17 -1.56 -20.77 -20.77
C LEU A 17 -1.85 -21.33 -22.17
N CYS A 18 -1.82 -20.50 -23.23
CA CYS A 18 -2.03 -20.98 -24.61
C CYS A 18 -0.79 -20.94 -25.51
N ALA A 19 0.40 -20.62 -24.96
CA ALA A 19 1.66 -20.58 -25.70
C ALA A 19 2.61 -21.74 -25.35
N LEU A 20 2.08 -22.85 -24.83
CA LEU A 20 2.83 -24.10 -24.70
C LEU A 20 2.48 -25.01 -25.89
N PRO A 21 3.44 -25.42 -26.74
CA PRO A 21 3.19 -26.43 -27.75
C PRO A 21 2.98 -27.77 -27.04
N GLY A 22 1.74 -28.29 -27.03
CA GLY A 22 1.47 -29.65 -26.53
C GLY A 22 0.12 -29.89 -25.85
N LEU A 23 -0.69 -28.87 -25.54
CA LEU A 23 -2.07 -29.08 -25.05
C LEU A 23 -3.08 -28.83 -26.17
N ALA A 24 -3.43 -29.87 -26.91
CA ALA A 24 -4.59 -29.86 -27.78
C ALA A 24 -5.87 -29.78 -26.93
N ALA A 25 -6.68 -28.72 -27.12
CA ALA A 25 -8.04 -28.68 -26.60
C ALA A 25 -8.88 -29.78 -27.28
N PRO A 26 -9.80 -30.45 -26.55
CA PRO A 26 -10.57 -31.57 -27.09
C PRO A 26 -11.44 -31.13 -28.28
N GLU A 27 -11.31 -31.83 -29.40
CA GLU A 27 -12.08 -31.59 -30.61
C GLU A 27 -13.58 -31.75 -30.33
N GLY A 28 -14.34 -30.67 -30.51
CA GLY A 28 -15.81 -30.70 -30.42
C GLY A 28 -16.45 -29.57 -29.62
N THR A 29 -15.70 -28.73 -28.91
CA THR A 29 -16.28 -27.60 -28.16
C THR A 29 -16.69 -26.44 -29.08
N PRO A 30 -17.71 -25.64 -28.71
CA PRO A 30 -18.11 -24.44 -29.45
C PRO A 30 -16.96 -23.45 -29.68
N GLN A 31 -16.01 -23.39 -28.73
CA GLN A 31 -14.82 -22.54 -28.78
C GLN A 31 -13.79 -23.03 -29.82
N GLY A 32 -13.64 -24.35 -30.01
CA GLY A 32 -12.79 -24.92 -31.06
C GLY A 32 -13.32 -24.67 -32.48
N LYS A 33 -14.64 -24.59 -32.65
CA LYS A 33 -15.26 -24.22 -33.93
C LYS A 33 -15.11 -22.73 -34.26
N GLN A 34 -15.22 -21.85 -33.27
CA GLN A 34 -14.95 -20.41 -33.42
C GLN A 34 -13.48 -20.12 -33.78
N ALA A 35 -12.53 -20.84 -33.17
CA ALA A 35 -11.11 -20.71 -33.48
C ALA A 35 -10.76 -21.11 -34.93
N ARG A 36 -11.37 -22.20 -35.45
CA ARG A 36 -11.20 -22.61 -36.87
C ARG A 36 -11.84 -21.64 -37.86
N GLN A 37 -12.98 -21.04 -37.50
CA GLN A 37 -13.66 -20.06 -38.35
C GLN A 37 -12.84 -18.77 -38.50
N LEU A 38 -12.26 -18.29 -37.39
CA LEU A 38 -11.37 -17.13 -37.37
C LEU A 38 -10.02 -17.39 -38.08
N SER A 39 -9.47 -18.60 -38.00
CA SER A 39 -8.24 -18.95 -38.72
C SER A 39 -8.44 -19.09 -40.23
N SER A 40 -9.67 -19.38 -40.70
CA SER A 40 -9.98 -19.51 -42.14
C SER A 40 -10.22 -18.18 -42.86
N GLN A 41 -10.35 -17.07 -42.13
CA GLN A 41 -10.56 -15.72 -42.69
C GLN A 41 -9.27 -14.90 -42.83
N LEU A 42 -8.12 -15.44 -42.40
CA LEU A 42 -6.83 -14.80 -42.50
C LEU A 42 -6.00 -15.53 -43.55
N SER A 43 -6.20 -15.18 -44.83
CA SER A 43 -5.22 -15.52 -45.87
C SER A 43 -4.03 -14.56 -45.80
N PRO A 44 -2.80 -15.04 -46.03
CA PRO A 44 -1.58 -14.25 -45.87
C PRO A 44 -1.22 -13.55 -47.17
N GLU A 45 -1.84 -12.42 -47.47
CA GLU A 45 -1.34 -11.50 -48.52
C GLU A 45 -2.20 -10.23 -48.56
N GLN A 46 -1.86 -9.25 -47.72
CA GLN A 46 -2.06 -7.85 -48.09
C GLN A 46 -0.81 -7.06 -47.70
N SER A 47 0.04 -6.91 -48.72
CA SER A 47 1.09 -5.92 -48.80
C SER A 47 0.50 -4.51 -48.68
N VAL A 48 0.79 -3.83 -47.58
CA VAL A 48 0.74 -2.36 -47.51
C VAL A 48 2.14 -1.90 -47.13
N GLN A 49 2.93 -1.54 -48.14
CA GLN A 49 4.05 -0.61 -47.98
C GLN A 49 3.47 0.76 -47.61
N GLY A 50 3.85 1.29 -46.46
CA GLY A 50 3.38 2.59 -45.99
C GLY A 50 3.96 2.93 -44.63
N GLN A 51 5.15 3.50 -44.65
CA GLN A 51 5.89 4.23 -43.61
C GLN A 51 5.13 4.54 -42.30
N GLY A 52 5.74 4.13 -41.19
CA GLY A 52 5.29 4.46 -39.83
C GLY A 52 5.42 3.27 -38.90
N GLN A 53 6.63 2.73 -38.74
CA GLN A 53 6.92 1.73 -37.71
C GLN A 53 6.81 2.37 -36.33
N GLU A 54 5.60 2.52 -35.81
CA GLU A 54 5.39 2.45 -34.37
C GLU A 54 5.29 0.97 -34.00
N THR A 55 6.44 0.31 -34.01
CA THR A 55 6.58 -0.95 -33.30
C THR A 55 6.42 -0.65 -31.82
N PHE A 56 5.20 -0.81 -31.29
CA PHE A 56 4.99 -0.93 -29.84
C PHE A 56 5.72 -2.20 -29.39
N SER A 57 6.98 -2.03 -29.00
CA SER A 57 7.81 -3.09 -28.42
C SER A 57 7.23 -3.48 -27.07
N PHE A 58 6.52 -4.60 -27.01
CA PHE A 58 5.99 -5.20 -25.78
C PHE A 58 7.09 -5.90 -24.95
N SER A 59 8.38 -5.63 -25.22
CA SER A 59 9.52 -6.33 -24.62
C SER A 59 10.40 -5.38 -23.80
N GLN A 60 9.84 -4.55 -22.94
CA GLN A 60 10.66 -3.99 -21.86
C GLN A 60 10.78 -5.03 -20.75
N LYS A 61 11.91 -5.75 -20.75
CA LYS A 61 12.30 -6.62 -19.63
C LYS A 61 12.29 -5.78 -18.35
N LEU A 62 11.65 -6.31 -17.30
CA LEU A 62 11.63 -5.68 -15.99
C LEU A 62 13.08 -5.42 -15.53
N PRO A 63 13.44 -4.18 -15.14
CA PRO A 63 14.79 -3.91 -14.63
C PRO A 63 15.12 -4.80 -13.43
N GLU A 64 16.35 -5.31 -13.37
CA GLU A 64 16.76 -6.28 -12.35
C GLU A 64 16.54 -5.75 -10.92
N TRP A 65 16.90 -4.49 -10.65
CA TRP A 65 16.68 -3.87 -9.34
C TRP A 65 15.21 -3.91 -8.91
N LYS A 66 14.27 -3.79 -9.86
CA LYS A 66 12.84 -3.83 -9.56
C LYS A 66 12.38 -5.25 -9.24
N ALA A 67 12.89 -6.25 -9.96
CA ALA A 67 12.65 -7.66 -9.64
C ALA A 67 13.22 -8.04 -8.26
N ARG A 68 14.43 -7.58 -7.93
CA ARG A 68 15.04 -7.77 -6.60
C ARG A 68 14.23 -7.11 -5.49
N TRP A 69 13.68 -5.94 -5.76
CA TRP A 69 12.84 -5.24 -4.80
C TRP A 69 11.52 -5.99 -4.52
N GLU A 70 10.85 -6.49 -5.56
CA GLU A 70 9.67 -7.36 -5.40
C GLU A 70 9.99 -8.64 -4.61
N LEU A 71 11.15 -9.25 -4.89
CA LEU A 71 11.66 -10.39 -4.13
C LEU A 71 11.91 -10.03 -2.66
N ALA A 72 12.58 -8.90 -2.40
CA ALA A 72 12.87 -8.43 -1.05
C ALA A 72 11.57 -8.29 -0.23
N ARG A 73 10.53 -7.68 -0.80
CA ARG A 73 9.22 -7.56 -0.16
C ARG A 73 8.61 -8.91 0.18
N LEU A 74 8.61 -9.85 -0.77
CA LEU A 74 8.08 -11.20 -0.53
C LEU A 74 8.85 -11.93 0.58
N LEU A 75 10.17 -11.79 0.61
CA LEU A 75 11.01 -12.32 1.68
C LEU A 75 10.68 -11.67 3.03
N SER A 76 10.41 -10.36 3.05
CA SER A 76 9.94 -9.66 4.26
C SER A 76 8.62 -10.25 4.77
N TYR A 77 7.62 -10.43 3.90
CA TYR A 77 6.31 -10.99 4.26
C TYR A 77 6.38 -12.42 4.75
N THR A 78 7.33 -13.20 4.22
CA THR A 78 7.57 -14.59 4.63
C THR A 78 8.55 -14.71 5.80
N GLN A 79 8.87 -13.59 6.46
CA GLN A 79 9.74 -13.49 7.64
C GLN A 79 11.18 -13.97 7.42
N ARG A 80 11.63 -14.01 6.16
CA ARG A 80 13.01 -14.33 5.79
C ARG A 80 13.84 -13.06 5.80
N TYR A 81 13.99 -12.47 6.98
CA TYR A 81 14.45 -11.09 7.12
C TYR A 81 15.88 -10.88 6.62
N GLU A 82 16.81 -11.77 6.92
CA GLU A 82 18.21 -11.68 6.48
C GLU A 82 18.31 -11.68 4.95
N ALA A 83 17.60 -12.61 4.31
CA ALA A 83 17.56 -12.69 2.85
C ALA A 83 16.87 -11.46 2.24
N SER A 84 15.81 -10.95 2.89
CA SER A 84 15.14 -9.72 2.49
C SER A 84 16.07 -8.51 2.55
N ILE A 85 16.82 -8.35 3.63
CA ILE A 85 17.78 -7.26 3.83
C ILE A 85 18.87 -7.31 2.75
N ALA A 86 19.42 -8.48 2.48
CA ALA A 86 20.45 -8.65 1.43
C ALA A 86 19.95 -8.27 0.03
N GLU A 87 18.67 -8.53 -0.30
CA GLU A 87 18.10 -8.08 -1.57
C GLU A 87 17.82 -6.57 -1.57
N TYR A 88 17.39 -5.96 -0.45
CA TYR A 88 17.29 -4.50 -0.35
C TYR A 88 18.64 -3.81 -0.51
N GLU A 89 19.72 -4.36 0.06
CA GLU A 89 21.08 -3.81 -0.10
C GLU A 89 21.46 -3.75 -1.59
N LYS A 90 21.23 -4.82 -2.36
CA LYS A 90 21.47 -4.84 -3.82
C LYS A 90 20.57 -3.86 -4.59
N VAL A 91 19.33 -3.68 -4.14
CA VAL A 91 18.43 -2.66 -4.73
C VAL A 91 19.02 -1.27 -4.52
N LEU A 92 19.53 -0.99 -3.32
CA LEU A 92 20.09 0.30 -2.95
C LEU A 92 21.49 0.54 -3.53
N GLU A 93 22.27 -0.50 -3.84
CA GLU A 93 23.48 -0.38 -4.66
C GLU A 93 23.15 0.14 -6.06
N ALA A 94 22.08 -0.37 -6.68
CA ALA A 94 21.65 0.07 -8.01
C ALA A 94 20.86 1.39 -8.01
N LYS A 95 20.14 1.68 -6.92
CA LYS A 95 19.32 2.88 -6.73
C LYS A 95 19.53 3.46 -5.32
N PRO A 96 20.67 4.16 -5.08
CA PRO A 96 21.00 4.68 -3.76
C PRO A 96 19.98 5.67 -3.19
N ASP A 97 19.22 6.35 -4.03
CA ASP A 97 18.25 7.37 -3.63
C ASP A 97 16.80 6.86 -3.61
N LEU A 98 16.59 5.54 -3.73
CA LEU A 98 15.25 4.96 -3.68
C LEU A 98 14.73 4.95 -2.24
N ILE A 99 14.12 6.07 -1.85
CA ILE A 99 13.54 6.32 -0.51
C ILE A 99 12.66 5.17 -0.05
N GLN A 100 11.75 4.71 -0.92
CA GLN A 100 10.82 3.63 -0.58
C GLN A 100 11.55 2.33 -0.20
N ALA A 101 12.61 1.96 -0.92
CA ALA A 101 13.39 0.77 -0.59
C ALA A 101 14.16 0.94 0.73
N LYS A 102 14.65 2.15 1.04
CA LYS A 102 15.27 2.45 2.34
C LYS A 102 14.27 2.35 3.49
N LEU A 103 13.06 2.91 3.34
CA LEU A 103 12.00 2.82 4.36
C LEU A 103 11.60 1.37 4.63
N GLU A 104 11.38 0.60 3.57
CA GLU A 104 11.02 -0.82 3.67
C GLU A 104 12.15 -1.64 4.30
N MET A 105 13.41 -1.40 3.93
CA MET A 105 14.57 -2.03 4.57
C MET A 105 14.65 -1.68 6.07
N GLY A 106 14.45 -0.41 6.42
CA GLY A 106 14.41 0.05 7.83
C GLY A 106 13.32 -0.66 8.64
N LYS A 107 12.14 -0.86 8.05
CA LYS A 107 11.04 -1.62 8.64
C LYS A 107 11.41 -3.09 8.86
N VAL A 108 12.03 -3.72 7.87
CA VAL A 108 12.46 -5.12 7.95
C VAL A 108 13.56 -5.32 8.99
N LEU A 109 14.52 -4.39 9.07
CA LEU A 109 15.53 -4.39 10.12
C LEU A 109 14.90 -4.30 11.51
N ALA A 110 13.85 -3.49 11.69
CA ALA A 110 13.13 -3.41 12.95
C ALA A 110 12.42 -4.73 13.28
N TRP A 111 11.73 -5.35 12.33
CA TRP A 111 11.07 -6.66 12.51
C TRP A 111 12.04 -7.79 12.85
N HIS A 112 13.24 -7.73 12.27
CA HIS A 112 14.31 -8.68 12.54
C HIS A 112 14.99 -8.47 13.90
N GLY A 113 14.73 -7.35 14.57
CA GLY A 113 15.36 -7.00 15.86
C GLY A 113 16.67 -6.23 15.75
N GLN A 114 17.10 -5.84 14.55
CA GLN A 114 18.28 -4.98 14.32
C GLN A 114 17.92 -3.50 14.55
N GLN A 115 17.55 -3.18 15.79
CA GLN A 115 16.95 -1.90 16.17
C GLN A 115 17.83 -0.69 15.85
N GLU A 116 19.14 -0.79 16.12
CA GLU A 116 20.11 0.28 15.86
C GLU A 116 20.25 0.59 14.37
N LYS A 117 20.39 -0.45 13.53
CA LYS A 117 20.47 -0.25 12.07
C LYS A 117 19.17 0.31 11.51
N ALA A 118 18.02 -0.18 11.98
CA ALA A 118 16.72 0.37 11.60
C ALA A 118 16.64 1.86 11.95
N GLN A 119 17.02 2.22 13.16
CA GLN A 119 17.04 3.61 13.62
C GLN A 119 17.92 4.49 12.72
N ASN A 120 19.16 4.07 12.46
CA ASN A 120 20.11 4.83 11.65
C ASN A 120 19.56 5.12 10.24
N ILE A 121 18.85 4.18 9.62
CA ILE A 121 18.20 4.41 8.32
C ILE A 121 17.05 5.42 8.47
N LEU A 122 16.17 5.23 9.44
CA LEU A 122 14.98 6.07 9.61
C LEU A 122 15.31 7.51 10.01
N GLU A 123 16.41 7.74 10.71
CA GLU A 123 16.91 9.07 11.09
C GLU A 123 17.71 9.75 9.98
N SER A 124 18.15 9.00 8.97
CA SER A 124 18.91 9.56 7.84
C SER A 124 18.04 10.39 6.88
N PHE A 125 16.71 10.27 6.97
CA PHE A 125 15.79 11.01 6.10
C PHE A 125 15.62 12.45 6.59
N SER A 126 15.92 13.42 5.73
CA SER A 126 15.48 14.80 5.94
C SER A 126 14.02 14.97 5.48
N ARG A 127 13.31 15.96 6.04
CA ARG A 127 11.93 16.27 5.67
C ARG A 127 11.79 16.60 4.17
N GLU A 128 12.79 17.28 3.61
CA GLU A 128 12.82 17.73 2.21
C GLU A 128 13.07 16.58 1.23
N ALA A 129 13.72 15.51 1.69
CA ALA A 129 14.01 14.34 0.86
C ALA A 129 12.82 13.39 0.72
N LEU A 130 11.81 13.50 1.59
CA LEU A 130 10.64 12.63 1.60
C LEU A 130 9.48 13.27 0.86
N ASP A 131 8.90 12.54 -0.08
CA ASP A 131 7.60 12.89 -0.62
C ASP A 131 6.50 12.76 0.47
N PRO A 132 5.30 13.34 0.24
CA PRO A 132 4.24 13.33 1.25
C PRO A 132 3.87 11.94 1.76
N GLU A 133 3.78 10.92 0.89
CA GLU A 133 3.38 9.58 1.32
C GLU A 133 4.50 8.90 2.11
N SER A 134 5.76 9.09 1.72
CA SER A 134 6.93 8.58 2.43
C SER A 134 7.05 9.19 3.84
N ARG A 135 6.64 10.46 4.03
CA ARG A 135 6.54 11.08 5.36
C ARG A 135 5.53 10.36 6.25
N ILE A 136 4.37 10.00 5.70
CA ILE A 136 3.34 9.25 6.43
C ILE A 136 3.85 7.85 6.77
N GLU A 137 4.51 7.16 5.84
CA GLU A 137 5.06 5.84 6.09
C GLU A 137 6.15 5.86 7.17
N LEU A 138 7.03 6.88 7.16
CA LEU A 138 8.02 7.06 8.23
C LEU A 138 7.35 7.23 9.60
N ALA A 139 6.29 8.03 9.67
CA ALA A 139 5.51 8.21 10.90
C ALA A 139 4.82 6.91 11.36
N ASP A 140 4.26 6.14 10.42
CA ASP A 140 3.67 4.82 10.69
C ASP A 140 4.71 3.85 11.27
N ILE A 141 5.94 3.87 10.75
CA ILE A 141 7.04 3.04 11.27
C ILE A 141 7.40 3.47 12.70
N TYR A 142 7.50 4.77 13.00
CA TYR A 142 7.76 5.25 14.36
C TYR A 142 6.62 4.86 15.32
N ALA A 143 5.36 5.02 14.90
CA ALA A 143 4.20 4.63 15.71
C ALA A 143 4.20 3.13 16.01
N ALA A 144 4.50 2.28 15.02
CA ALA A 144 4.60 0.83 15.20
C ALA A 144 5.74 0.43 16.17
N LYS A 145 6.82 1.22 16.21
CA LYS A 145 7.93 1.07 17.16
C LYS A 145 7.64 1.67 18.54
N LYS A 146 6.43 2.20 18.75
CA LYS A 146 6.01 2.94 19.97
C LYS A 146 6.81 4.21 20.24
N ASP A 147 7.49 4.73 19.22
CA ASP A 147 8.09 6.06 19.27
C ASP A 147 7.03 7.09 18.88
N TYR A 148 6.12 7.33 19.82
CA TYR A 148 4.96 8.15 19.57
C TYR A 148 5.34 9.61 19.35
N ASP A 149 6.35 10.12 20.04
CA ASP A 149 6.79 11.51 19.93
C ASP A 149 7.20 11.88 18.49
N ARG A 150 8.03 11.04 17.85
CA ARG A 150 8.45 11.28 16.46
C ARG A 150 7.29 11.09 15.48
N ALA A 151 6.45 10.08 15.68
CA ALA A 151 5.26 9.87 14.85
C ALA A 151 4.30 11.07 14.92
N ILE A 152 3.99 11.55 16.13
CA ILE A 152 3.12 12.72 16.38
C ILE A 152 3.71 13.96 15.72
N SER A 153 5.01 14.21 15.87
CA SER A 153 5.69 15.35 15.26
C SER A 153 5.55 15.34 13.73
N ILE A 154 5.81 14.20 13.09
CA ILE A 154 5.72 14.06 11.63
C ILE A 154 4.26 14.24 11.16
N TYR A 155 3.28 13.60 11.81
CA TYR A 155 1.86 13.75 11.46
C TYR A 155 1.35 15.18 11.63
N THR A 156 1.72 15.84 12.73
CA THR A 156 1.32 17.23 13.00
C THR A 156 1.88 18.18 11.95
N THR A 157 3.17 17.99 11.62
CA THR A 157 3.85 18.78 10.58
C THR A 157 3.25 18.49 9.21
N TYR A 158 2.89 17.24 8.91
CA TYR A 158 2.20 16.86 7.68
C TYR A 158 0.85 17.55 7.55
N LEU A 159 0.04 17.55 8.61
CA LEU A 159 -1.30 18.18 8.62
C LEU A 159 -1.24 19.70 8.56
N SER A 160 -0.11 20.32 8.91
CA SER A 160 0.12 21.75 8.69
C SER A 160 0.30 22.08 7.20
N ASP A 161 0.91 21.17 6.44
CA ASP A 161 1.07 21.30 4.98
C ASP A 161 -0.21 20.88 4.22
N TYR A 162 -0.91 19.86 4.74
CA TYR A 162 -2.07 19.24 4.12
C TYR A 162 -3.24 19.10 5.13
N PRO A 163 -3.98 20.18 5.41
CA PRO A 163 -5.00 20.21 6.46
C PRO A 163 -6.19 19.27 6.20
N ASP A 164 -6.54 19.02 4.94
CA ASP A 164 -7.73 18.27 4.54
C ASP A 164 -7.44 16.76 4.36
N GLN A 165 -6.70 16.17 5.30
CA GLN A 165 -6.25 14.78 5.22
C GLN A 165 -6.73 13.96 6.43
N ASP A 166 -8.03 13.61 6.42
CA ASP A 166 -8.68 12.90 7.52
C ASP A 166 -8.05 11.55 7.85
N ARG A 167 -7.54 10.84 6.84
CA ARG A 167 -6.77 9.61 7.04
C ARG A 167 -5.57 9.84 7.98
N VAL A 168 -4.86 10.95 7.79
CA VAL A 168 -3.67 11.29 8.58
C VAL A 168 -4.06 11.88 9.93
N ARG A 169 -5.15 12.66 9.98
CA ARG A 169 -5.76 13.12 11.24
C ARG A 169 -6.16 11.94 12.14
N LEU A 170 -6.72 10.88 11.58
CA LEU A 170 -7.04 9.66 12.31
C LEU A 170 -5.77 8.95 12.83
N LYS A 171 -4.72 8.84 12.01
CA LYS A 171 -3.42 8.29 12.45
C LYS A 171 -2.81 9.09 13.60
N LEU A 172 -2.87 10.43 13.52
CA LEU A 172 -2.43 11.30 14.62
C LEU A 172 -3.27 11.06 15.88
N ALA A 173 -4.59 11.04 15.76
CA ALA A 173 -5.50 10.80 16.87
C ALA A 173 -5.22 9.45 17.56
N GLN A 174 -5.07 8.37 16.79
CA GLN A 174 -4.72 7.04 17.29
C GLN A 174 -3.36 7.02 17.99
N THR A 175 -2.34 7.66 17.39
CA THR A 175 -0.99 7.73 17.95
C THR A 175 -0.98 8.50 19.27
N LEU A 176 -1.71 9.61 19.35
CA LEU A 176 -1.92 10.36 20.60
C LEU A 176 -2.62 9.50 21.66
N SER A 177 -3.62 8.69 21.28
CA SER A 177 -4.27 7.77 22.21
C SER A 177 -3.27 6.76 22.79
N TRP A 178 -2.43 6.16 21.94
CA TRP A 178 -1.43 5.18 22.38
C TRP A 178 -0.30 5.80 23.22
N ALA A 179 -0.02 7.09 23.01
CA ALA A 179 0.90 7.87 23.83
C ALA A 179 0.31 8.24 25.21
N GLY A 180 -0.99 8.06 25.42
CA GLY A 180 -1.69 8.52 26.63
C GLY A 180 -2.11 9.99 26.59
N GLU A 181 -1.89 10.68 25.47
CA GLU A 181 -2.26 12.08 25.23
C GLU A 181 -3.74 12.20 24.87
N TYR A 182 -4.60 11.74 25.79
CA TYR A 182 -6.02 11.55 25.52
C TYR A 182 -6.74 12.85 25.15
N GLU A 183 -6.47 13.96 25.84
CA GLU A 183 -7.13 15.25 25.54
C GLU A 183 -6.83 15.75 24.12
N ALA A 184 -5.59 15.58 23.65
CA ALA A 184 -5.22 15.94 22.29
C ALA A 184 -5.86 15.00 21.26
N SER A 185 -5.85 13.70 21.57
CA SER A 185 -6.50 12.69 20.74
C SER A 185 -8.00 12.96 20.56
N LEU A 186 -8.71 13.24 21.66
CA LEU A 186 -10.17 13.48 21.66
C LEU A 186 -10.57 14.67 20.78
N ARG A 187 -9.79 15.76 20.76
CA ARG A 187 -10.06 16.90 19.86
C ARG A 187 -10.02 16.52 18.39
N HIS A 188 -9.09 15.64 17.99
CA HIS A 188 -9.04 15.16 16.61
C HIS A 188 -10.18 14.19 16.30
N TYR A 189 -10.56 13.32 17.24
CA TYR A 189 -11.70 12.44 17.05
C TYR A 189 -13.02 13.21 16.95
N GLU A 190 -13.24 14.24 17.77
CA GLU A 190 -14.42 15.13 17.70
C GLU A 190 -14.57 15.72 16.30
N GLN A 191 -13.50 16.33 15.79
CA GLN A 191 -13.50 16.87 14.42
C GLN A 191 -13.83 15.80 13.38
N LEU A 192 -13.24 14.61 13.50
CA LEU A 192 -13.47 13.52 12.55
C LEU A 192 -14.93 13.04 12.59
N VAL A 193 -15.53 12.86 13.77
CA VAL A 193 -16.94 12.38 13.86
C VAL A 193 -17.94 13.45 13.42
N ASP A 194 -17.60 14.73 13.56
CA ASP A 194 -18.42 15.83 13.05
C ASP A 194 -18.40 15.87 11.51
N MET A 195 -17.25 15.57 10.90
CA MET A 195 -17.10 15.51 9.43
C MET A 195 -17.67 14.21 8.83
N HIS A 196 -17.63 13.11 9.58
CA HIS A 196 -18.08 11.78 9.14
C HIS A 196 -19.11 11.20 10.13
N PRO A 197 -20.31 11.81 10.25
CA PRO A 197 -21.29 11.43 11.26
C PRO A 197 -21.79 9.99 11.11
N ASP A 198 -21.77 9.46 9.89
CA ASP A 198 -22.26 8.11 9.59
C ASP A 198 -21.16 7.02 9.73
N ASP A 199 -19.92 7.40 10.04
CA ASP A 199 -18.83 6.43 10.22
C ASP A 199 -18.90 5.80 11.63
N VAL A 200 -19.64 4.69 11.69
CA VAL A 200 -19.79 3.85 12.89
C VAL A 200 -18.44 3.42 13.45
N GLN A 201 -17.45 3.10 12.61
CA GLN A 201 -16.16 2.58 13.08
C GLN A 201 -15.31 3.70 13.69
N LEU A 202 -15.35 4.89 13.13
CA LEU A 202 -14.73 6.08 13.69
C LEU A 202 -15.38 6.45 15.03
N ARG A 203 -16.71 6.42 15.11
CA ARG A 203 -17.45 6.71 16.35
C ARG A 203 -17.09 5.73 17.47
N ARG A 204 -16.93 4.44 17.14
CA ARG A 204 -16.48 3.42 18.10
C ARG A 204 -15.05 3.66 18.59
N GLN A 205 -14.14 4.08 17.72
CA GLN A 205 -12.78 4.44 18.13
C GLN A 205 -12.78 5.67 19.05
N TYR A 206 -13.57 6.70 18.74
CA TYR A 206 -13.72 7.86 19.63
C TYR A 206 -14.25 7.46 21.01
N ALA A 207 -15.30 6.62 21.07
CA ALA A 207 -15.85 6.10 22.32
C ALA A 207 -14.82 5.27 23.13
N GLN A 208 -13.96 4.51 22.44
CA GLN A 208 -12.88 3.76 23.07
C GLN A 208 -11.85 4.69 23.73
N VAL A 209 -11.45 5.76 23.06
CA VAL A 209 -10.52 6.75 23.63
C VAL A 209 -11.16 7.53 24.78
N LEU A 210 -12.45 7.87 24.69
CA LEU A 210 -13.22 8.44 25.81
C LEU A 210 -13.22 7.51 27.04
N THR A 211 -13.26 6.20 26.82
CA THR A 211 -13.19 5.22 27.91
C THR A 211 -11.80 5.22 28.56
N TRP A 212 -10.73 5.25 27.77
CA TRP A 212 -9.35 5.35 28.29
C TRP A 212 -9.08 6.67 29.01
N ALA A 213 -9.76 7.74 28.61
CA ALA A 213 -9.74 9.04 29.26
C ALA A 213 -10.69 9.15 30.47
N GLU A 214 -11.33 8.05 30.88
CA GLU A 214 -12.29 7.98 31.99
C GLU A 214 -13.55 8.86 31.81
N ARG A 215 -13.85 9.28 30.58
CA ARG A 215 -15.05 10.05 30.22
C ARG A 215 -16.22 9.13 29.88
N TYR A 216 -16.60 8.31 30.86
CA TYR A 216 -17.53 7.19 30.66
C TYR A 216 -18.89 7.60 30.09
N GLU A 217 -19.47 8.72 30.53
CA GLU A 217 -20.78 9.13 30.03
C GLU A 217 -20.77 9.56 28.56
N GLN A 218 -19.72 10.25 28.14
CA GLN A 218 -19.52 10.59 26.73
C GLN A 218 -19.29 9.31 25.90
N ALA A 219 -18.49 8.37 26.40
CA ALA A 219 -18.26 7.10 25.74
C ALA A 219 -19.56 6.31 25.53
N ILE A 220 -20.40 6.21 26.58
CA ILE A 220 -21.71 5.54 26.52
C ILE A 220 -22.59 6.18 25.44
N GLN A 221 -22.63 7.52 25.38
CA GLN A 221 -23.43 8.22 24.37
C GLN A 221 -22.95 7.92 22.94
N GLN A 222 -21.63 7.93 22.71
CA GLN A 222 -21.08 7.62 21.39
C GLN A 222 -21.33 6.16 21.00
N TYR A 223 -21.20 5.21 21.92
CA TYR A 223 -21.53 3.80 21.68
C TYR A 223 -23.01 3.61 21.37
N ARG A 224 -23.93 4.23 22.12
CA ARG A 224 -25.37 4.16 21.83
C ARG A 224 -25.70 4.67 20.44
N THR A 225 -25.11 5.81 20.06
CA THR A 225 -25.29 6.39 18.73
C THR A 225 -24.82 5.40 17.66
N SER A 226 -23.64 4.80 17.81
CA SER A 226 -23.11 3.80 16.86
C SER A 226 -23.95 2.52 16.71
N LEU A 227 -24.91 2.25 17.60
CA LEU A 227 -25.79 1.08 17.55
C LEU A 227 -27.17 1.38 16.94
N GLN A 228 -27.53 2.67 16.84
CA GLN A 228 -28.83 3.11 16.30
C GLN A 228 -28.82 3.17 14.77
N ASP A 229 -27.65 3.42 14.17
CA ASP A 229 -27.45 3.45 12.72
C ASP A 229 -27.34 2.01 12.16
N LYS A 230 -28.47 1.43 11.75
CA LYS A 230 -28.57 0.14 11.04
C LYS A 230 -29.24 0.30 9.68
#